data_AF-A0A4P9VME9-F1
#
_entry.id   AF-A0A4P9VME9-F1
#
_cell.length_a   1.000
_cell.length_b   1.000
_cell.length_c   1.000
_cell.angle_alpha   90.00
_cell.angle_beta   90.00
_cell.angle_gamma   90.00
#
_symmetry.space_group_name_H-M   'P 1'
#
loop_
_entity.id
_entity.type
_entity.pdbx_description
1 polymer ?
#
loop_
_entity_poly.entity_id
_entity_poly.type
_entity_poly.pdbx_seq_one_letter_code
_entity_poly.pdbx_strand_id
1 'polypeptide(L)'
;MDVRIGIAVKLTFILSLFALTTIALQVYSYYHQYQQMTLQRALQVKTLVESVHAISQHYYQQRTELGEAQAKQSALSAIRAMRYGQGNYFWINDTSNRMVMHPLNTDLQGKDMSNLKDPDGVPVVVEATRVALTGGDWFEYQWHRAGEGEQFFPKISYAQLFEPWGWVIGTGEYIDDIRNEFWSSVRVNGIAFGLLLVLVMAGSLWWVRRITQPVKAMVKVMKAVEQGDLQQQMQVVTQDEIGVLTGSFNSVVQSLQKMIGSLYQSVETLLTEANALRQESKATSDALSAHDHEVEQLVTAMQELQSTAQDVARNASLTADRTSQMVNAVSGGEQYVGQLQQHSQSLASELVDVSSAISQLDENMQKIAEFIHEINEISAQTNLLALNAAIEAARAGEKGRGFAVVADEVRSLASRTQDSTQLIQELISGFKNCLSSVVVAMNDNRQRSEQGVEHAVQTQNVFNSVVQDVQDVDSMNTQVATAAEEQVNVIAEMNTNLERIQQEASTSAENADKAFTHSENLDQQALMIQQQLARYQIG
;
A
#
# COMPACT_ATOMS: atom_id res chain seq x y z
N MET A 1 -11.56 14.59 -44.23
CA MET A 1 -12.96 14.64 -43.73
C MET A 1 -13.65 13.38 -44.18
N ASP A 2 -13.68 12.35 -43.33
CA ASP A 2 -14.42 11.12 -43.62
C ASP A 2 -15.91 11.40 -43.43
N VAL A 3 -16.65 11.48 -44.52
CA VAL A 3 -18.11 11.55 -44.48
C VAL A 3 -18.61 10.21 -43.95
N ARG A 4 -18.87 10.13 -42.64
CA ARG A 4 -19.44 8.94 -41.99
C ARG A 4 -20.90 8.81 -42.38
N ILE A 5 -21.14 8.09 -43.47
CA ILE A 5 -22.49 7.74 -43.92
C ILE A 5 -23.10 6.75 -42.92
N GLY A 6 -24.22 7.12 -42.30
CA GLY A 6 -24.92 6.28 -41.32
C GLY A 6 -25.47 4.99 -41.94
N ILE A 7 -25.61 3.94 -41.12
CA ILE A 7 -26.08 2.60 -41.54
C ILE A 7 -27.42 2.68 -42.29
N ALA A 8 -28.35 3.53 -41.81
CA ALA A 8 -29.63 3.75 -42.48
C ALA A 8 -29.46 4.23 -43.93
N VAL A 9 -28.55 5.18 -44.16
CA VAL A 9 -28.29 5.76 -45.50
C VAL A 9 -27.65 4.74 -46.43
N LYS A 10 -26.71 3.92 -45.92
CA LYS A 10 -26.09 2.84 -46.69
C LYS A 10 -27.13 1.80 -47.12
N LEU A 11 -28.01 1.37 -46.22
CA LEU A 11 -29.05 0.39 -46.53
C LEU A 11 -30.09 0.95 -47.51
N THR A 12 -30.52 2.21 -47.35
CA THR A 12 -31.44 2.84 -48.31
C THR A 12 -30.80 3.03 -49.69
N PHE A 13 -29.50 3.29 -49.76
CA PHE A 13 -28.78 3.37 -51.02
C PHE A 13 -28.76 2.03 -51.76
N ILE A 14 -28.44 0.92 -51.06
CA ILE A 14 -28.47 -0.43 -51.64
C ILE A 14 -29.87 -0.79 -52.13
N LEU A 15 -30.91 -0.48 -51.35
CA LEU A 15 -32.31 -0.72 -51.75
C LEU A 15 -32.70 0.10 -52.99
N SER A 16 -32.28 1.36 -53.05
CA SER A 16 -32.55 2.24 -54.21
C SER A 16 -31.84 1.74 -55.46
N LEU A 17 -30.59 1.29 -55.32
CA LEU A 17 -29.83 0.69 -56.41
C LEU A 17 -30.50 -0.59 -56.92
N PHE A 18 -30.96 -1.46 -56.02
CA PHE A 18 -31.68 -2.68 -56.36
C PHE A 18 -33.03 -2.41 -57.05
N ALA A 19 -33.78 -1.40 -56.59
CA ALA A 19 -35.01 -0.98 -57.25
C ALA A 19 -34.73 -0.45 -58.67
N LEU A 20 -33.66 0.32 -58.86
CA LEU A 20 -33.30 0.87 -60.17
C LEU A 20 -32.86 -0.23 -61.15
N THR A 21 -32.09 -1.23 -60.69
CA THR A 21 -31.66 -2.35 -61.54
C THR A 21 -32.83 -3.25 -61.94
N THR A 22 -33.77 -3.52 -61.03
CA THR A 22 -34.98 -4.32 -61.34
C THR A 22 -35.91 -3.60 -62.31
N ILE A 23 -36.08 -2.28 -62.18
CA ILE A 23 -36.82 -1.47 -63.16
C ILE A 23 -36.17 -1.53 -64.54
N ALA A 24 -34.84 -1.37 -64.62
CA ALA A 24 -34.11 -1.42 -65.88
C ALA A 24 -34.26 -2.79 -66.58
N LEU A 25 -34.16 -3.89 -65.83
CA LEU A 25 -34.38 -5.25 -66.33
C LEU A 25 -35.82 -5.44 -66.85
N GLN A 26 -36.82 -4.90 -66.15
CA GLN A 26 -38.22 -5.01 -66.56
C GLN A 26 -38.50 -4.23 -67.87
N VAL A 27 -37.91 -3.04 -68.03
CA VAL A 27 -38.01 -2.26 -69.27
C VAL A 27 -37.36 -3.01 -70.44
N TYR A 28 -36.17 -3.57 -70.23
CA TYR A 28 -35.50 -4.39 -71.23
C TYR A 28 -36.32 -5.62 -71.64
N SER A 29 -36.94 -6.29 -70.66
CA SER A 29 -37.82 -7.44 -70.91
C SER A 29 -39.02 -7.07 -71.81
N TYR A 30 -39.68 -5.95 -71.57
CA TYR A 30 -40.78 -5.49 -72.43
C TYR A 30 -40.32 -5.12 -73.83
N TYR A 31 -39.18 -4.44 -73.97
CA TYR A 31 -38.60 -4.13 -75.27
C TYR A 31 -38.35 -5.41 -76.08
N HIS A 32 -37.76 -6.43 -75.44
CA HIS A 32 -37.50 -7.71 -76.07
C HIS A 32 -38.79 -8.45 -76.47
N GLN A 33 -39.82 -8.44 -75.62
CA GLN A 33 -41.12 -9.06 -75.91
C GLN A 33 -41.78 -8.44 -77.16
N TYR A 34 -41.76 -7.11 -77.29
CA TYR A 34 -42.31 -6.42 -78.46
C TYR A 34 -41.60 -6.80 -79.76
N GLN A 35 -40.26 -6.87 -79.73
CA GLN A 35 -39.45 -7.29 -80.87
C GLN A 35 -39.78 -8.72 -81.31
N GLN A 36 -39.95 -9.65 -80.36
CA GLN A 36 -40.31 -11.03 -80.66
C GLN A 36 -41.70 -11.16 -81.33
N MET A 37 -42.70 -10.42 -80.84
CA MET A 37 -44.06 -10.45 -81.43
C MET A 37 -44.05 -9.95 -82.88
N THR A 38 -43.30 -8.89 -83.16
CA THR A 38 -43.19 -8.30 -84.50
C THR A 38 -42.46 -9.24 -85.46
N LEU A 39 -41.32 -9.80 -85.02
CA LEU A 39 -40.55 -10.78 -85.80
C LEU A 39 -41.39 -12.02 -86.16
N GLN A 40 -42.23 -12.50 -85.24
CA GLN A 40 -43.12 -13.62 -85.49
C GLN A 40 -44.09 -13.35 -86.65
N ARG A 41 -44.66 -12.13 -86.74
CA ARG A 41 -45.54 -11.75 -87.86
C ARG A 41 -44.78 -11.63 -89.17
N ALA A 42 -43.58 -11.05 -89.14
CA ALA A 42 -42.72 -10.95 -90.33
C ALA A 42 -42.45 -12.34 -90.94
N LEU A 43 -42.14 -13.32 -90.10
CA LEU A 43 -41.91 -14.70 -90.53
C LEU A 43 -43.19 -15.36 -91.08
N GLN A 44 -44.35 -15.10 -90.47
CA GLN A 44 -45.63 -15.63 -90.93
C GLN A 44 -45.99 -15.15 -92.34
N VAL A 45 -45.86 -13.85 -92.62
CA VAL A 45 -46.14 -13.30 -93.96
C VAL A 45 -45.16 -13.81 -95.01
N LYS A 46 -43.88 -14.02 -94.64
CA LYS A 46 -42.88 -14.65 -95.49
C LYS A 46 -43.31 -16.06 -95.93
N THR A 47 -43.67 -16.93 -94.96
CA THR A 47 -44.10 -18.31 -95.26
C THR A 47 -45.35 -18.37 -96.14
N LEU A 48 -46.25 -17.38 -96.00
CA LEU A 48 -47.44 -17.27 -96.84
C LEU A 48 -47.10 -16.90 -98.30
N VAL A 49 -46.17 -15.96 -98.52
CA VAL A 49 -45.68 -15.64 -99.87
C VAL A 49 -44.97 -16.84 -100.49
N GLU A 50 -44.12 -17.54 -99.74
CA GLU A 50 -43.44 -18.76 -100.22
C GLU A 50 -44.45 -19.83 -100.69
N SER A 51 -45.59 -19.96 -100.01
CA SER A 51 -46.67 -20.85 -100.41
C SER A 51 -47.31 -20.43 -101.75
N VAL A 52 -47.51 -19.14 -101.96
CA VAL A 52 -48.03 -18.60 -103.23
C VAL A 52 -47.00 -18.69 -104.36
N HIS A 53 -45.72 -18.56 -104.04
CA HIS A 53 -44.62 -18.85 -104.96
C HIS A 53 -44.68 -20.31 -105.44
N ALA A 54 -44.91 -21.26 -104.54
CA ALA A 54 -45.05 -22.67 -104.91
C ALA A 54 -46.27 -22.93 -105.82
N ILE A 55 -47.41 -22.26 -105.55
CA ILE A 55 -48.60 -22.33 -106.42
C ILE A 55 -48.31 -21.72 -107.80
N SER A 56 -47.64 -20.57 -107.84
CA SER A 56 -47.23 -19.91 -109.08
C SER A 56 -46.30 -20.80 -109.89
N GLN A 57 -45.35 -21.47 -109.22
CA GLN A 57 -44.44 -22.44 -109.83
C GLN A 57 -45.18 -23.65 -110.41
N HIS A 58 -46.20 -24.19 -109.71
CA HIS A 58 -47.01 -25.30 -110.20
C HIS A 58 -47.74 -24.96 -111.50
N TYR A 59 -48.40 -23.81 -111.57
CA TYR A 59 -49.05 -23.35 -112.80
C TYR A 59 -48.05 -22.97 -113.89
N TYR A 60 -46.90 -22.39 -113.53
CA TYR A 60 -45.84 -22.12 -114.49
C TYR A 60 -45.37 -23.41 -115.18
N GLN A 61 -45.25 -24.52 -114.47
CA GLN A 61 -44.88 -25.82 -115.05
C GLN A 61 -45.95 -26.37 -116.01
N GLN A 62 -47.24 -26.14 -115.74
CA GLN A 62 -48.35 -26.56 -116.63
C GLN A 62 -48.48 -25.71 -117.90
N ARG A 63 -47.69 -24.63 -118.07
CA ARG A 63 -47.76 -23.73 -119.24
C ARG A 63 -47.56 -24.44 -120.57
N THR A 64 -46.81 -25.55 -120.59
CA THR A 64 -46.56 -26.34 -121.80
C THR A 64 -47.79 -27.08 -122.28
N GLU A 65 -48.74 -27.37 -121.39
CA GLU A 65 -50.00 -28.07 -121.71
C GLU A 65 -51.17 -27.10 -121.87
N LEU A 66 -51.27 -26.09 -120.99
CA LEU A 66 -52.38 -25.12 -120.97
C LEU A 66 -52.15 -23.93 -121.91
N GLY A 67 -50.90 -23.65 -122.28
CA GLY A 67 -50.49 -22.38 -122.88
C GLY A 67 -50.23 -21.30 -121.83
N GLU A 68 -49.29 -20.39 -122.11
CA GLU A 68 -48.81 -19.43 -121.11
C GLU A 68 -49.88 -18.44 -120.62
N ALA A 69 -50.75 -17.97 -121.52
CA ALA A 69 -51.84 -17.06 -121.15
C ALA A 69 -52.85 -17.74 -120.21
N GLN A 70 -53.18 -19.01 -120.46
CA GLN A 70 -54.13 -19.76 -119.64
C GLN A 70 -53.50 -20.21 -118.31
N ALA A 71 -52.22 -20.58 -118.29
CA ALA A 71 -51.49 -20.87 -117.05
C ALA A 71 -51.38 -19.64 -116.13
N LYS A 72 -51.08 -18.45 -116.68
CA LYS A 72 -51.10 -17.19 -115.93
C LYS A 72 -52.50 -16.91 -115.38
N GLN A 73 -53.55 -17.03 -116.20
CA GLN A 73 -54.92 -16.78 -115.76
C GLN A 73 -55.38 -17.74 -114.65
N SER A 74 -55.02 -19.02 -114.74
CA SER A 74 -55.31 -20.02 -113.70
C SER A 74 -54.58 -19.72 -112.39
N ALA A 75 -53.30 -19.36 -112.46
CA ALA A 75 -52.53 -18.92 -111.28
C ALA A 75 -53.14 -17.67 -110.65
N LEU A 76 -53.45 -16.64 -111.45
CA LEU A 76 -54.10 -15.43 -110.96
C LEU A 76 -55.46 -15.73 -110.32
N SER A 77 -56.25 -16.64 -110.89
CA SER A 77 -57.55 -17.06 -110.33
C SER A 77 -57.39 -17.77 -108.99
N ALA A 78 -56.46 -18.73 -108.91
CA ALA A 78 -56.16 -19.46 -107.68
C ALA A 78 -55.69 -18.52 -106.56
N ILE A 79 -54.70 -17.66 -106.85
CA ILE A 79 -54.15 -16.70 -105.89
C ILE A 79 -55.20 -15.65 -105.50
N ARG A 80 -56.02 -15.19 -106.45
CA ARG A 80 -57.11 -14.24 -106.18
C ARG A 80 -58.17 -14.83 -105.24
N ALA A 81 -58.41 -16.14 -105.26
CA ALA A 81 -59.33 -16.81 -104.35
C ALA A 81 -58.75 -17.05 -102.95
N MET A 82 -57.42 -17.07 -102.80
CA MET A 82 -56.79 -17.33 -101.51
C MET A 82 -57.05 -16.19 -100.51
N ARG A 83 -57.52 -16.58 -99.32
CA ARG A 83 -57.67 -15.72 -98.15
C ARG A 83 -57.08 -16.41 -96.94
N TYR A 84 -56.53 -15.65 -96.00
CA TYR A 84 -56.01 -16.16 -94.73
C TYR A 84 -56.25 -15.14 -93.60
N GLY A 85 -56.14 -15.58 -92.36
CA GLY A 85 -56.46 -14.75 -91.20
C GLY A 85 -57.88 -14.16 -91.30
N GLN A 86 -58.02 -12.87 -90.97
CA GLN A 86 -59.29 -12.14 -91.05
C GLN A 86 -59.54 -11.53 -92.44
N GLY A 87 -59.49 -12.36 -93.49
CA GLY A 87 -59.77 -11.92 -94.87
C GLY A 87 -58.59 -11.23 -95.56
N ASN A 88 -57.36 -11.44 -95.07
CA ASN A 88 -56.15 -10.97 -95.75
C ASN A 88 -55.98 -11.68 -97.10
N TYR A 89 -55.22 -11.05 -97.97
CA TYR A 89 -55.17 -11.39 -99.38
C TYR A 89 -53.77 -11.16 -99.96
N PHE A 90 -53.52 -11.82 -101.08
CA PHE A 90 -52.30 -11.68 -101.85
C PHE A 90 -52.50 -10.70 -102.99
N TRP A 91 -51.50 -9.88 -103.28
CA TRP A 91 -51.48 -9.04 -104.48
C TRP A 91 -50.27 -9.39 -105.33
N ILE A 92 -50.35 -9.02 -106.60
CA ILE A 92 -49.27 -9.21 -107.56
C ILE A 92 -49.09 -7.94 -108.36
N ASN A 93 -47.88 -7.42 -108.40
CA ASN A 93 -47.46 -6.39 -109.34
C ASN A 93 -46.31 -6.91 -110.22
N ASP A 94 -46.04 -6.25 -111.34
CA ASP A 94 -44.86 -6.54 -112.14
C ASP A 94 -43.64 -5.76 -111.64
N THR A 95 -42.47 -6.06 -112.19
CA THR A 95 -41.21 -5.36 -111.87
C THR A 95 -41.18 -3.89 -112.32
N SER A 96 -42.18 -3.43 -113.09
CA SER A 96 -42.38 -2.04 -113.48
C SER A 96 -43.42 -1.33 -112.60
N ASN A 97 -43.75 -1.91 -111.43
CA ASN A 97 -44.73 -1.41 -110.47
C ASN A 97 -46.17 -1.33 -111.00
N ARG A 98 -46.53 -2.04 -112.08
CA ARG A 98 -47.91 -2.13 -112.52
C ARG A 98 -48.62 -3.25 -111.80
N MET A 99 -49.83 -2.99 -111.31
CA MET A 99 -50.61 -3.99 -110.61
C MET A 99 -51.10 -5.05 -111.59
N VAL A 100 -50.68 -6.30 -111.42
CA VAL A 100 -51.13 -7.45 -112.22
C VAL A 100 -52.43 -8.01 -111.64
N MET A 101 -52.53 -8.11 -110.32
CA MET A 101 -53.69 -8.65 -109.63
C MET A 101 -53.84 -8.05 -108.25
N HIS A 102 -55.01 -7.47 -108.00
CA HIS A 102 -55.46 -7.11 -106.66
C HIS A 102 -56.87 -7.68 -106.45
N PRO A 103 -57.10 -8.47 -105.39
CA PRO A 103 -58.32 -9.26 -105.27
C PRO A 103 -59.50 -8.48 -104.69
N LEU A 104 -59.26 -7.36 -104.02
CA LEU A 104 -60.30 -6.52 -103.42
C LEU A 104 -60.56 -5.20 -104.16
N ASN A 105 -59.62 -4.76 -104.99
CA ASN A 105 -59.69 -3.49 -105.70
C ASN A 105 -59.26 -3.72 -107.13
N THR A 106 -60.21 -4.18 -107.94
CA THR A 106 -59.99 -4.52 -109.35
C THR A 106 -59.59 -3.31 -110.19
N ASP A 107 -59.95 -2.09 -109.76
CA ASP A 107 -59.64 -0.85 -110.47
C ASP A 107 -58.15 -0.51 -110.46
N LEU A 108 -57.35 -1.18 -109.64
CA LEU A 108 -55.89 -1.03 -109.63
C LEU A 108 -55.24 -1.83 -110.77
N GLN A 109 -55.88 -2.88 -111.28
CA GLN A 109 -55.27 -3.79 -112.25
C GLN A 109 -54.89 -3.06 -113.55
N GLY A 110 -53.65 -3.24 -113.99
CA GLY A 110 -53.06 -2.59 -115.16
C GLY A 110 -52.52 -1.16 -114.93
N LYS A 111 -52.83 -0.51 -113.80
CA LYS A 111 -52.34 0.84 -113.47
C LYS A 111 -50.91 0.81 -112.95
N ASP A 112 -50.18 1.88 -113.23
CA ASP A 112 -48.85 2.15 -112.66
C ASP A 112 -49.02 2.65 -111.22
N MET A 113 -48.41 1.94 -110.28
CA MET A 113 -48.53 2.20 -108.85
C MET A 113 -47.29 2.90 -108.28
N SER A 114 -46.37 3.38 -109.11
CA SER A 114 -45.11 4.01 -108.67
C SER A 114 -45.32 5.24 -107.78
N ASN A 115 -46.44 5.95 -107.96
CA ASN A 115 -46.80 7.14 -107.17
C ASN A 115 -47.72 6.85 -105.98
N LEU A 116 -48.12 5.60 -105.76
CA LEU A 116 -48.95 5.23 -104.62
C LEU A 116 -48.11 5.24 -103.35
N LYS A 117 -48.46 6.13 -102.42
CA LYS A 117 -47.84 6.24 -101.11
C LYS A 117 -48.88 6.03 -100.01
N ASP A 118 -48.43 5.51 -98.88
CA ASP A 118 -49.20 5.52 -97.65
C ASP A 118 -49.14 6.91 -96.95
N PRO A 119 -49.89 7.14 -95.87
CA PRO A 119 -49.86 8.40 -95.09
C PRO A 119 -48.49 8.75 -94.48
N ASP A 120 -47.65 7.75 -94.21
CA ASP A 120 -46.29 7.93 -93.69
C ASP A 120 -45.29 8.25 -94.83
N GLY A 121 -45.76 8.27 -96.08
CA GLY A 121 -44.99 8.60 -97.28
C GLY A 121 -44.27 7.40 -97.93
N VAL A 122 -44.51 6.18 -97.44
CA VAL A 122 -43.91 4.93 -97.95
C VAL A 122 -44.50 4.60 -99.32
N PRO A 123 -43.68 4.48 -100.38
CA PRO A 123 -44.16 4.12 -101.71
C PRO A 123 -44.42 2.61 -101.80
N VAL A 124 -45.59 2.18 -101.33
CA VAL A 124 -45.92 0.76 -101.00
C VAL A 124 -45.53 -0.23 -102.09
N VAL A 125 -45.92 0.02 -103.35
CA VAL A 125 -45.65 -0.94 -104.45
C VAL A 125 -44.20 -0.88 -104.92
N VAL A 126 -43.59 0.31 -104.91
CA VAL A 126 -42.16 0.48 -105.23
C VAL A 126 -41.32 -0.26 -104.20
N GLU A 127 -41.67 -0.15 -102.93
CA GLU A 127 -40.98 -0.83 -101.84
C GLU A 127 -41.15 -2.34 -101.92
N ALA A 128 -42.36 -2.83 -102.21
CA ALA A 128 -42.63 -4.24 -102.50
C ALA A 128 -41.75 -4.78 -103.64
N THR A 129 -41.64 -4.04 -104.74
CA THR A 129 -40.76 -4.39 -105.86
C THR A 129 -39.29 -4.35 -105.45
N ARG A 130 -38.86 -3.34 -104.71
CA ARG A 130 -37.49 -3.19 -104.23
C ARG A 130 -37.06 -4.40 -103.39
N VAL A 131 -37.85 -4.76 -102.37
CA VAL A 131 -37.53 -5.92 -101.51
C VAL A 131 -37.57 -7.23 -102.28
N ALA A 132 -38.51 -7.38 -103.22
CA ALA A 132 -38.63 -8.57 -104.05
C ALA A 132 -37.43 -8.77 -104.98
N LEU A 133 -36.90 -7.70 -105.57
CA LEU A 133 -35.70 -7.73 -106.42
C LEU A 133 -34.41 -8.04 -105.65
N THR A 134 -34.37 -7.76 -104.33
CA THR A 134 -33.19 -8.03 -103.47
C THR A 134 -33.22 -9.40 -102.79
N GLY A 135 -34.07 -10.32 -103.24
CA GLY A 135 -34.18 -11.69 -102.69
C GLY A 135 -35.38 -11.91 -101.75
N GLY A 136 -36.23 -10.90 -101.58
CA GLY A 136 -37.39 -10.91 -100.70
C GLY A 136 -37.06 -10.47 -99.28
N ASP A 137 -37.81 -9.50 -98.78
CA ASP A 137 -37.74 -9.07 -97.38
C ASP A 137 -39.12 -8.54 -96.93
N TRP A 138 -39.28 -8.37 -95.63
CA TRP A 138 -40.46 -7.72 -95.08
C TRP A 138 -40.27 -6.20 -95.04
N PHE A 139 -41.37 -5.48 -95.05
CA PHE A 139 -41.44 -4.04 -94.98
C PHE A 139 -42.77 -3.63 -94.33
N GLU A 140 -42.75 -2.47 -93.68
CA GLU A 140 -43.92 -1.93 -92.98
C GLU A 140 -44.47 -0.72 -93.72
N TYR A 141 -45.80 -0.64 -93.79
CA TYR A 141 -46.52 0.51 -94.32
C TYR A 141 -47.93 0.52 -93.73
N GLN A 142 -48.65 1.60 -93.96
CA GLN A 142 -50.03 1.76 -93.55
C GLN A 142 -50.97 1.39 -94.68
N TRP A 143 -51.99 0.56 -94.41
CA TRP A 143 -52.95 0.15 -95.42
C TRP A 143 -54.38 0.09 -94.89
N HIS A 144 -55.34 0.23 -95.81
CA HIS A 144 -56.75 0.08 -95.48
C HIS A 144 -57.11 -1.40 -95.30
N ARG A 145 -57.83 -1.70 -94.21
CA ARG A 145 -58.42 -3.01 -93.97
C ARG A 145 -59.79 -3.10 -94.63
N ALA A 146 -60.05 -4.21 -95.31
CA ALA A 146 -61.31 -4.44 -96.02
C ALA A 146 -62.50 -4.41 -95.03
N GLY A 147 -63.50 -3.57 -95.32
CA GLY A 147 -64.71 -3.45 -94.49
C GLY A 147 -64.66 -2.41 -93.37
N GLU A 148 -63.50 -1.76 -93.13
CA GLU A 148 -63.32 -0.79 -92.03
C GLU A 148 -63.14 0.68 -92.52
N GLY A 149 -63.56 0.99 -93.75
CA GLY A 149 -63.54 2.34 -94.32
C GLY A 149 -62.15 2.85 -94.74
N GLU A 150 -61.97 4.18 -94.79
CA GLU A 150 -60.70 4.83 -95.19
C GLU A 150 -59.68 4.94 -94.04
N GLN A 151 -59.81 4.14 -92.98
CA GLN A 151 -58.83 4.12 -91.90
C GLN A 151 -57.57 3.36 -92.31
N PHE A 152 -56.41 3.86 -91.88
CA PHE A 152 -55.11 3.26 -92.12
C PHE A 152 -54.63 2.50 -90.89
N PHE A 153 -54.13 1.29 -91.12
CA PHE A 153 -53.57 0.42 -90.07
C PHE A 153 -52.16 -0.01 -90.43
N PRO A 154 -51.25 -0.10 -89.45
CA PRO A 154 -49.89 -0.53 -89.69
C PRO A 154 -49.91 -1.98 -90.11
N LYS A 155 -49.23 -2.27 -91.22
CA LYS A 155 -49.21 -3.57 -91.86
C LYS A 155 -47.77 -3.96 -92.15
N ILE A 156 -47.38 -5.13 -91.66
CA ILE A 156 -46.13 -5.77 -92.03
C ILE A 156 -46.40 -6.68 -93.22
N SER A 157 -45.66 -6.50 -94.29
CA SER A 157 -45.78 -7.30 -95.50
C SER A 157 -44.46 -7.87 -95.92
N TYR A 158 -44.51 -8.97 -96.65
CA TYR A 158 -43.37 -9.55 -97.33
C TYR A 158 -43.68 -9.60 -98.82
N ALA A 159 -42.68 -9.33 -99.66
CA ALA A 159 -42.82 -9.47 -101.10
C ALA A 159 -41.61 -10.17 -101.68
N GLN A 160 -41.84 -11.04 -102.67
CA GLN A 160 -40.80 -11.82 -103.32
C GLN A 160 -41.04 -11.87 -104.82
N LEU A 161 -39.95 -11.90 -105.59
CA LEU A 161 -40.01 -11.98 -107.04
C LEU A 161 -40.20 -13.44 -107.48
N PHE A 162 -41.26 -13.68 -108.24
CA PHE A 162 -41.41 -14.87 -109.06
C PHE A 162 -40.83 -14.58 -110.45
N GLU A 163 -39.53 -14.84 -110.60
CA GLU A 163 -38.73 -14.51 -111.77
C GLU A 163 -39.37 -14.92 -113.12
N PRO A 164 -39.96 -16.11 -113.28
CA PRO A 164 -40.39 -16.57 -114.60
C PRO A 164 -41.46 -15.70 -115.27
N TRP A 165 -42.28 -15.00 -114.47
CA TRP A 165 -43.31 -14.09 -114.96
C TRP A 165 -43.05 -12.62 -114.60
N GLY A 166 -41.92 -12.34 -113.95
CA GLY A 166 -41.64 -11.00 -113.41
C GLY A 166 -42.69 -10.55 -112.39
N TRP A 167 -43.32 -11.48 -111.68
CA TRP A 167 -44.39 -11.19 -110.73
C TRP A 167 -43.81 -10.95 -109.35
N VAL A 168 -43.97 -9.76 -108.83
CA VAL A 168 -43.76 -9.43 -107.42
C VAL A 168 -45.01 -9.87 -106.67
N ILE A 169 -44.87 -10.95 -105.91
CA ILE A 169 -45.95 -11.53 -105.13
C ILE A 169 -45.79 -11.04 -103.71
N GLY A 170 -46.83 -10.38 -103.18
CA GLY A 170 -46.81 -9.83 -101.84
C GLY A 170 -48.03 -10.21 -101.02
N THR A 171 -47.82 -10.26 -99.71
CA THR A 171 -48.89 -10.37 -98.72
C THR A 171 -48.51 -9.68 -97.43
N GLY A 172 -49.48 -9.37 -96.58
CA GLY A 172 -49.18 -8.78 -95.27
C GLY A 172 -50.26 -8.97 -94.23
N GLU A 173 -49.89 -8.78 -92.98
CA GLU A 173 -50.77 -8.80 -91.81
C GLU A 173 -50.70 -7.46 -91.08
N TYR A 174 -51.84 -7.04 -90.52
CA TYR A 174 -51.90 -5.85 -89.69
C TYR A 174 -51.30 -6.14 -88.31
N ILE A 175 -50.60 -5.17 -87.72
CA ILE A 175 -49.86 -5.30 -86.45
C ILE A 175 -50.39 -4.38 -85.34
N ASP A 176 -51.56 -3.77 -85.54
CA ASP A 176 -52.27 -2.98 -84.53
C ASP A 176 -52.75 -3.85 -83.36
N ASP A 177 -53.04 -5.13 -83.60
CA ASP A 177 -53.37 -6.12 -82.58
C ASP A 177 -52.17 -6.37 -81.63
N ILE A 178 -50.96 -6.52 -82.17
CA ILE A 178 -49.71 -6.65 -81.40
C ILE A 178 -49.51 -5.44 -80.50
N ARG A 179 -49.73 -4.23 -81.02
CA ARG A 179 -49.57 -3.01 -80.22
C ARG A 179 -50.55 -3.02 -79.05
N ASN A 180 -51.81 -3.38 -79.29
CA ASN A 180 -52.82 -3.44 -78.24
C ASN A 180 -52.57 -4.55 -77.22
N GLU A 181 -52.18 -5.75 -77.67
CA GLU A 181 -51.81 -6.89 -76.82
C GLU A 181 -50.56 -6.61 -75.98
N PHE A 182 -49.56 -5.96 -76.58
CA PHE A 182 -48.35 -5.51 -75.89
C PHE A 182 -48.69 -4.52 -74.79
N TRP A 183 -49.44 -3.44 -75.10
CA TRP A 183 -49.82 -2.45 -74.09
C TRP A 183 -50.76 -3.02 -73.02
N SER A 184 -51.60 -4.00 -73.35
CA SER A 184 -52.40 -4.74 -72.38
C SER A 184 -51.50 -5.52 -71.41
N SER A 185 -50.51 -6.25 -71.95
CA SER A 185 -49.52 -7.00 -71.18
C SER A 185 -48.67 -6.08 -70.29
N VAL A 186 -48.21 -4.95 -70.83
CA VAL A 186 -47.45 -3.92 -70.08
C VAL A 186 -48.29 -3.33 -68.95
N ARG A 187 -49.60 -3.06 -69.16
CA ARG A 187 -50.47 -2.54 -68.09
C ARG A 187 -50.66 -3.55 -66.96
N VAL A 188 -51.07 -4.78 -67.28
CA VAL A 188 -51.36 -5.81 -66.27
C VAL A 188 -50.08 -6.18 -65.50
N ASN A 189 -49.01 -6.53 -66.22
CA ASN A 189 -47.76 -6.94 -65.60
C ASN A 189 -47.03 -5.75 -64.95
N GLY A 190 -47.13 -4.55 -65.53
CA GLY A 190 -46.54 -3.33 -64.98
C GLY A 190 -47.19 -2.89 -63.67
N ILE A 191 -48.52 -2.97 -63.56
CA ILE A 191 -49.22 -2.70 -62.29
C ILE A 191 -48.84 -3.74 -61.23
N ALA A 192 -48.85 -5.03 -61.58
CA ALA A 192 -48.46 -6.09 -60.66
C ALA A 192 -47.00 -5.93 -60.15
N PHE A 193 -46.07 -5.63 -61.07
CA PHE A 193 -44.67 -5.35 -60.74
C PHE A 193 -44.54 -4.10 -59.85
N GLY A 194 -45.23 -3.01 -60.18
CA GLY A 194 -45.22 -1.77 -59.40
C GLY A 194 -45.72 -1.98 -57.97
N LEU A 195 -46.83 -2.70 -57.79
CA LEU A 195 -47.36 -3.03 -56.46
C LEU A 195 -46.38 -3.90 -55.65
N LEU A 196 -45.78 -4.91 -56.28
CA LEU A 196 -44.78 -5.76 -55.64
C LEU A 196 -43.56 -4.93 -55.20
N LEU A 197 -43.07 -4.04 -56.07
CA LEU A 197 -41.92 -3.19 -55.79
C LEU A 197 -42.20 -2.22 -54.62
N VAL A 198 -43.40 -1.62 -54.57
CA VAL A 198 -43.83 -0.78 -53.45
C VAL A 198 -43.90 -1.58 -52.14
N LEU A 199 -44.47 -2.79 -52.15
CA LEU A 199 -44.56 -3.64 -50.96
C LEU A 199 -43.18 -4.05 -50.43
N VAL A 200 -42.27 -4.47 -51.32
CA VAL A 200 -40.90 -4.81 -50.96
C VAL A 200 -40.17 -3.58 -50.39
N MET A 201 -40.27 -2.43 -51.04
CA MET A 201 -39.65 -1.19 -50.57
C MET A 201 -40.18 -0.76 -49.20
N ALA A 202 -41.50 -0.80 -48.99
CA ALA A 202 -42.12 -0.46 -47.71
C ALA A 202 -41.66 -1.41 -46.59
N GLY A 203 -41.65 -2.72 -46.86
CA GLY A 203 -41.17 -3.74 -45.93
C GLY A 203 -39.69 -3.56 -45.58
N SER A 204 -38.83 -3.34 -46.58
CA SER A 204 -37.40 -3.11 -46.36
C SER A 204 -37.13 -1.84 -45.56
N LEU A 205 -37.85 -0.73 -45.83
CA LEU A 205 -37.72 0.51 -45.05
C LEU A 205 -38.17 0.33 -43.60
N TRP A 206 -39.23 -0.45 -43.35
CA TRP A 206 -39.67 -0.80 -42.01
C TRP A 206 -38.61 -1.61 -41.24
N TRP A 207 -38.01 -2.61 -41.88
CA TRP A 207 -36.90 -3.39 -41.32
C TRP A 207 -35.66 -2.52 -41.01
N VAL A 208 -35.26 -1.63 -41.91
CA VAL A 208 -34.13 -0.70 -41.69
C VAL A 208 -34.38 0.18 -40.46
N ARG A 209 -35.62 0.69 -40.27
CA ARG A 209 -35.98 1.48 -39.08
C ARG A 209 -35.91 0.65 -37.80
N ARG A 210 -36.40 -0.60 -37.83
CA ARG A 210 -36.40 -1.52 -36.68
C ARG A 210 -35.00 -1.84 -36.16
N ILE A 211 -34.01 -1.90 -37.05
CA ILE A 211 -32.59 -2.13 -36.67
C ILE A 211 -31.93 -0.82 -36.22
N THR A 212 -32.14 0.28 -36.96
CA THR A 212 -31.38 1.52 -36.74
C THR A 212 -31.84 2.35 -35.54
N GLN A 213 -33.11 2.23 -35.11
CA GLN A 213 -33.61 2.96 -33.94
C GLN A 213 -32.98 2.50 -32.61
N PRO A 214 -32.99 1.19 -32.26
CA PRO A 214 -32.31 0.69 -31.07
C PRO A 214 -30.83 1.08 -31.04
N VAL A 215 -30.11 0.91 -32.14
CA VAL A 215 -28.68 1.28 -32.23
C VAL A 215 -28.45 2.77 -31.94
N LYS A 216 -29.31 3.67 -32.43
CA LYS A 216 -29.22 5.10 -32.11
C LYS A 216 -29.48 5.39 -30.63
N ALA A 217 -30.45 4.70 -30.02
CA ALA A 217 -30.73 4.82 -28.60
C ALA A 217 -29.53 4.35 -27.75
N MET A 218 -28.90 3.23 -28.15
CA MET A 218 -27.69 2.73 -27.51
C MET A 218 -26.55 3.74 -27.59
N VAL A 219 -26.28 4.32 -28.76
CA VAL A 219 -25.26 5.37 -28.92
C VAL A 219 -25.53 6.58 -28.02
N LYS A 220 -26.80 6.96 -27.83
CA LYS A 220 -27.16 8.07 -26.93
C LYS A 220 -26.83 7.74 -25.47
N VAL A 221 -27.18 6.55 -25.00
CA VAL A 221 -26.88 6.11 -23.62
C VAL A 221 -25.37 5.92 -23.42
N MET A 222 -24.67 5.33 -24.39
CA MET A 222 -23.21 5.19 -24.35
C MET A 222 -22.50 6.54 -24.23
N LYS A 223 -22.99 7.59 -24.91
CA LYS A 223 -22.45 8.96 -24.76
C LYS A 223 -22.71 9.55 -23.37
N ALA A 224 -23.82 9.23 -22.72
CA ALA A 224 -24.08 9.67 -21.35
C ALA A 224 -23.12 8.97 -20.37
N VAL A 225 -22.92 7.65 -20.53
CA VAL A 225 -21.95 6.86 -19.77
C VAL A 225 -20.52 7.36 -19.97
N GLU A 226 -20.13 7.73 -21.19
CA GLU A 226 -18.83 8.37 -21.51
C GLU A 226 -18.63 9.70 -20.76
N GLN A 227 -19.72 10.44 -20.53
CA GLN A 227 -19.69 11.70 -19.79
C GLN A 227 -19.64 11.51 -18.27
N GLY A 228 -19.86 10.29 -17.78
CA GLY A 228 -19.83 9.92 -16.37
C GLY A 228 -21.20 9.59 -15.77
N ASP A 229 -22.29 9.68 -16.54
CA ASP A 229 -23.62 9.29 -16.05
C ASP A 229 -23.78 7.76 -16.13
N LEU A 230 -23.49 7.09 -15.02
CA LEU A 230 -23.61 5.64 -14.89
C LEU A 230 -25.00 5.21 -14.42
N GLN A 231 -25.93 6.14 -14.15
CA GLN A 231 -27.29 5.79 -13.73
C GLN A 231 -28.16 5.35 -14.91
N GLN A 232 -27.74 5.67 -16.14
CA GLN A 232 -28.46 5.28 -17.34
C GLN A 232 -28.46 3.76 -17.54
N GLN A 233 -29.64 3.21 -17.73
CA GLN A 233 -29.83 1.81 -18.12
C GLN A 233 -30.57 1.72 -19.45
N MET A 234 -30.12 0.80 -20.29
CA MET A 234 -30.83 0.51 -21.52
C MET A 234 -31.92 -0.53 -21.28
N GLN A 235 -33.13 -0.27 -21.75
CA GLN A 235 -34.19 -1.26 -21.73
C GLN A 235 -33.93 -2.31 -22.81
N VAL A 236 -34.00 -3.60 -22.45
CA VAL A 236 -33.88 -4.71 -23.40
C VAL A 236 -35.23 -4.87 -24.11
N VAL A 237 -35.31 -4.40 -25.36
CA VAL A 237 -36.57 -4.39 -26.14
C VAL A 237 -36.69 -5.59 -27.09
N THR A 238 -35.57 -6.24 -27.43
CA THR A 238 -35.51 -7.35 -28.40
C THR A 238 -34.79 -8.56 -27.81
N GLN A 239 -35.05 -9.75 -28.35
CA GLN A 239 -34.39 -11.02 -27.96
C GLN A 239 -33.31 -11.46 -28.97
N ASP A 240 -32.94 -10.58 -29.89
CA ASP A 240 -31.93 -10.79 -30.91
C ASP A 240 -30.54 -10.31 -30.44
N GLU A 241 -29.58 -10.21 -31.36
CA GLU A 241 -28.22 -9.74 -31.08
C GLU A 241 -28.20 -8.33 -30.46
N ILE A 242 -29.19 -7.48 -30.77
CA ILE A 242 -29.31 -6.14 -30.16
C ILE A 242 -29.71 -6.27 -28.69
N GLY A 243 -30.60 -7.21 -28.36
CA GLY A 243 -30.98 -7.53 -26.98
C GLY A 243 -29.79 -8.01 -26.15
N VAL A 244 -29.02 -8.95 -26.69
CA VAL A 244 -27.80 -9.48 -26.03
C VAL A 244 -26.75 -8.38 -25.84
N LEU A 245 -26.55 -7.52 -26.84
CA LEU A 245 -25.62 -6.39 -26.75
C LEU A 245 -26.06 -5.39 -25.67
N THR A 246 -27.37 -5.13 -25.57
CA THR A 246 -27.95 -4.25 -24.55
C THR A 246 -27.74 -4.81 -23.15
N GLY A 247 -28.02 -6.09 -22.94
CA GLY A 247 -27.79 -6.78 -21.67
C GLY A 247 -26.32 -6.77 -21.26
N SER A 248 -25.42 -7.10 -22.18
CA SER A 248 -23.97 -7.07 -21.95
C SER A 248 -23.47 -5.68 -21.56
N PHE A 249 -23.96 -4.63 -22.22
CA PHE A 249 -23.62 -3.25 -21.88
C PHE A 249 -24.08 -2.87 -20.46
N ASN A 250 -25.33 -3.20 -20.10
CA ASN A 250 -25.82 -2.91 -18.75
C ASN A 250 -24.98 -3.62 -17.68
N SER A 251 -24.54 -4.86 -17.91
CA SER A 251 -23.62 -5.57 -17.01
C SER A 251 -22.26 -4.88 -16.86
N VAL A 252 -21.73 -4.30 -17.94
CA VAL A 252 -20.50 -3.48 -17.88
C VAL A 252 -20.74 -2.22 -17.04
N VAL A 253 -21.83 -1.49 -17.28
CA VAL A 253 -22.17 -0.29 -16.49
C VAL A 253 -22.32 -0.65 -15.01
N GLN A 254 -23.03 -1.73 -14.68
CA GLN A 254 -23.18 -2.18 -13.29
C GLN A 254 -21.83 -2.55 -12.65
N SER A 255 -20.92 -3.16 -13.41
CA SER A 255 -19.58 -3.50 -12.90
C SER A 255 -18.75 -2.24 -12.64
N LEU A 256 -18.85 -1.23 -13.52
CA LEU A 256 -18.24 0.08 -13.32
C LEU A 256 -18.81 0.80 -12.08
N GLN A 257 -20.12 0.79 -11.90
CA GLN A 257 -20.77 1.34 -10.70
C GLN A 257 -20.22 0.70 -9.42
N LYS A 258 -20.15 -0.63 -9.36
CA LYS A 258 -19.59 -1.35 -8.19
C LYS A 258 -18.13 -1.02 -7.95
N MET A 259 -17.33 -0.97 -9.01
CA MET A 259 -15.90 -0.62 -8.93
C MET A 259 -15.69 0.81 -8.40
N ILE A 260 -16.45 1.79 -8.93
CA ILE A 260 -16.39 3.18 -8.47
C ILE A 260 -16.87 3.31 -7.03
N GLY A 261 -17.96 2.62 -6.65
CA GLY A 261 -18.44 2.59 -5.27
C GLY A 261 -17.39 2.01 -4.31
N SER A 262 -16.75 0.90 -4.68
CA SER A 262 -15.64 0.33 -3.89
C SER A 262 -14.45 1.28 -3.80
N LEU A 263 -14.12 2.02 -4.87
CA LEU A 263 -13.04 3.01 -4.85
C LEU A 263 -13.35 4.17 -3.91
N TYR A 264 -14.60 4.67 -3.90
CA TYR A 264 -15.02 5.69 -2.93
C TYR A 264 -14.81 5.23 -1.49
N GLN A 265 -15.25 4.02 -1.17
CA GLN A 265 -15.08 3.45 0.17
C GLN A 265 -13.59 3.28 0.53
N SER A 266 -12.77 2.81 -0.41
CA SER A 266 -11.31 2.69 -0.20
C SER A 266 -10.64 4.04 0.05
N VAL A 267 -11.07 5.09 -0.66
CA VAL A 267 -10.55 6.46 -0.47
C VAL A 267 -10.95 7.03 0.88
N GLU A 268 -12.19 6.81 1.34
CA GLU A 268 -12.65 7.25 2.67
C GLU A 268 -11.87 6.57 3.80
N THR A 269 -11.65 5.25 3.68
CA THR A 269 -10.77 4.52 4.61
C THR A 269 -9.35 5.09 4.58
N LEU A 270 -8.79 5.33 3.39
CA LEU A 270 -7.45 5.90 3.25
C LEU A 270 -7.31 7.27 3.93
N LEU A 271 -8.31 8.15 3.79
CA LEU A 271 -8.34 9.45 4.47
C LEU A 271 -8.39 9.29 5.99
N THR A 272 -9.16 8.32 6.49
CA THR A 272 -9.26 8.05 7.93
C THR A 272 -7.93 7.55 8.49
N GLU A 273 -7.30 6.60 7.81
CA GLU A 273 -5.99 6.03 8.18
C GLU A 273 -4.87 7.09 8.10
N ALA A 274 -4.87 7.92 7.05
CA ALA A 274 -3.91 9.03 6.93
C ALA A 274 -4.06 10.02 8.09
N ASN A 275 -5.29 10.35 8.49
CA ASN A 275 -5.52 11.22 9.65
C ASN A 275 -5.07 10.59 10.97
N ALA A 276 -5.32 9.30 11.17
CA ALA A 276 -4.85 8.57 12.35
C ALA A 276 -3.31 8.57 12.41
N LEU A 277 -2.64 8.23 11.30
CA LEU A 277 -1.18 8.25 11.18
C LEU A 277 -0.60 9.63 11.48
N ARG A 278 -1.23 10.70 11.00
CA ARG A 278 -0.84 12.09 11.26
C ARG A 278 -0.88 12.43 12.75
N GLN A 279 -1.96 12.03 13.42
CA GLN A 279 -2.14 12.26 14.85
C GLN A 279 -1.14 11.47 15.69
N GLU A 280 -0.92 10.20 15.35
CA GLU A 280 0.05 9.33 16.02
C GLU A 280 1.49 9.83 15.83
N SER A 281 1.84 10.28 14.62
CA SER A 281 3.14 10.89 14.31
C SER A 281 3.37 12.16 15.15
N LYS A 282 2.35 13.02 15.28
CA LYS A 282 2.45 14.22 16.11
C LYS A 282 2.63 13.88 17.59
N ALA A 283 1.83 12.94 18.11
CA ALA A 283 1.95 12.48 19.50
C ALA A 283 3.32 11.87 19.78
N THR A 284 3.88 11.12 18.84
CA THR A 284 5.22 10.53 18.93
C THR A 284 6.29 11.61 18.97
N SER A 285 6.18 12.63 18.11
CA SER A 285 7.09 13.78 18.12
C SER A 285 7.07 14.54 19.45
N ASP A 286 5.88 14.77 20.03
CA ASP A 286 5.77 15.42 21.34
C ASP A 286 6.36 14.57 22.47
N ALA A 287 6.11 13.25 22.45
CA ALA A 287 6.67 12.32 23.43
C ALA A 287 8.20 12.28 23.35
N LEU A 288 8.78 12.31 22.15
CA LEU A 288 10.24 12.34 21.96
C LEU A 288 10.86 13.64 22.43
N SER A 289 10.17 14.78 22.29
CA SER A 289 10.64 16.05 22.86
C SER A 289 10.67 16.02 24.38
N ALA A 290 9.70 15.37 25.03
CA ALA A 290 9.72 15.17 26.48
C ALA A 290 10.85 14.20 26.90
N HIS A 291 11.06 13.14 26.11
CA HIS A 291 12.10 12.15 26.36
C HIS A 291 13.51 12.75 26.29
N ASP A 292 13.78 13.66 25.34
CA ASP A 292 15.06 14.36 25.24
C ASP A 292 15.39 15.13 26.53
N HIS A 293 14.38 15.79 27.14
CA HIS A 293 14.55 16.47 28.42
C HIS A 293 14.81 15.50 29.58
N GLU A 294 14.15 14.35 29.61
CA GLU A 294 14.42 13.31 30.63
C GLU A 294 15.84 12.75 30.51
N VAL A 295 16.33 12.55 29.27
CA VAL A 295 17.71 12.10 29.03
C VAL A 295 18.72 13.15 29.49
N GLU A 296 18.48 14.44 29.23
CA GLU A 296 19.35 15.53 29.70
C GLU A 296 19.44 15.57 31.25
N GLN A 297 18.31 15.37 31.93
CA GLN A 297 18.27 15.26 33.39
C GLN A 297 19.04 14.05 33.90
N LEU A 298 18.92 12.89 33.23
CA LEU A 298 19.67 11.68 33.59
C LEU A 298 21.17 11.89 33.40
N VAL A 299 21.62 12.53 32.32
CA VAL A 299 23.04 12.86 32.11
C VAL A 299 23.58 13.70 33.27
N THR A 300 22.81 14.73 33.69
CA THR A 300 23.18 15.57 34.83
C THR A 300 23.28 14.74 36.12
N ALA A 301 22.31 13.88 36.39
CA ALA A 301 22.32 12.99 37.55
C ALA A 301 23.51 12.01 37.53
N MET A 302 23.89 11.50 36.36
CA MET A 302 25.07 10.63 36.21
C MET A 302 26.37 11.37 36.52
N GLN A 303 26.49 12.65 36.13
CA GLN A 303 27.64 13.48 36.49
C GLN A 303 27.73 13.74 38.00
N GLU A 304 26.60 14.01 38.66
CA GLU A 304 26.55 14.13 40.12
C GLU A 304 26.92 12.82 40.83
N LEU A 305 26.40 11.69 40.33
CA LEU A 305 26.76 10.36 40.83
C LEU A 305 28.25 10.07 40.64
N GLN A 306 28.83 10.45 39.49
CA GLN A 306 30.25 10.26 39.23
C GLN A 306 31.11 11.04 40.22
N SER A 307 30.76 12.30 40.48
CA SER A 307 31.45 13.12 41.49
C SER A 307 31.32 12.50 42.88
N THR A 308 30.13 11.99 43.23
CA THR A 308 29.87 11.38 44.53
C THR A 308 30.68 10.10 44.72
N ALA A 309 30.75 9.23 43.70
CA ALA A 309 31.55 8.01 43.75
C ALA A 309 33.05 8.32 43.92
N GLN A 310 33.56 9.32 43.21
CA GLN A 310 34.95 9.79 43.38
C GLN A 310 35.20 10.34 44.78
N ASP A 311 34.25 11.09 45.35
CA ASP A 311 34.33 11.61 46.70
C ASP A 311 34.32 10.49 47.75
N VAL A 312 33.53 9.44 47.55
CA VAL A 312 33.51 8.25 48.42
C VAL A 312 34.86 7.52 48.35
N ALA A 313 35.42 7.30 47.16
CA ALA A 313 36.74 6.67 47.02
C ALA A 313 37.85 7.49 47.71
N ARG A 314 37.82 8.82 47.55
CA ARG A 314 38.76 9.73 48.23
C ARG A 314 38.60 9.70 49.75
N ASN A 315 37.36 9.70 50.25
CA ASN A 315 37.08 9.62 51.69
C ASN A 315 37.49 8.28 52.27
N ALA A 316 37.36 7.19 51.49
CA ALA A 316 37.88 5.90 51.89
C ALA A 316 39.41 5.95 52.02
N SER A 317 40.13 6.47 51.02
CA SER A 317 41.59 6.65 51.12
C SER A 317 42.01 7.50 52.33
N LEU A 318 41.32 8.62 52.61
CA LEU A 318 41.59 9.44 53.79
C LEU A 318 41.33 8.68 55.11
N THR A 319 40.33 7.81 55.14
CA THR A 319 40.01 6.98 56.29
C THR A 319 41.11 5.95 56.55
N ALA A 320 41.66 5.32 55.49
CA ALA A 320 42.80 4.40 55.59
C ALA A 320 44.06 5.07 56.17
N ASP A 321 44.34 6.32 55.77
CA ASP A 321 45.45 7.08 56.34
C ASP A 321 45.24 7.35 57.84
N ARG A 322 44.00 7.65 58.25
CA ARG A 322 43.65 7.89 59.66
C ARG A 322 43.69 6.62 60.50
N THR A 323 43.24 5.48 59.98
CA THR A 323 43.35 4.18 60.66
C THR A 323 44.82 3.82 60.85
N SER A 324 45.66 4.02 59.83
CA SER A 324 47.12 3.83 59.95
C SER A 324 47.75 4.70 61.04
N GLN A 325 47.40 5.99 61.10
CA GLN A 325 47.84 6.89 62.19
C GLN A 325 47.36 6.41 63.57
N MET A 326 46.14 5.89 63.66
CA MET A 326 45.58 5.36 64.91
C MET A 326 46.34 4.12 65.39
N VAL A 327 46.70 3.19 64.50
CA VAL A 327 47.54 2.04 64.84
C VAL A 327 48.88 2.50 65.43
N ASN A 328 49.53 3.49 64.82
CA ASN A 328 50.78 4.05 65.34
C ASN A 328 50.61 4.70 66.72
N ALA A 329 49.52 5.43 66.94
CA ALA A 329 49.22 6.06 68.23
C ALA A 329 48.95 5.02 69.33
N VAL A 330 48.21 3.95 69.01
CA VAL A 330 47.95 2.85 69.94
C VAL A 330 49.25 2.11 70.26
N SER A 331 50.08 1.80 69.27
CA SER A 331 51.39 1.18 69.49
C SER A 331 52.30 2.01 70.41
N GLY A 332 52.28 3.35 70.27
CA GLY A 332 52.96 4.24 71.22
C GLY A 332 52.36 4.16 72.64
N GLY A 333 51.03 4.06 72.75
CA GLY A 333 50.31 3.86 74.00
C GLY A 333 50.68 2.55 74.71
N GLU A 334 50.76 1.44 73.96
CA GLU A 334 51.20 0.13 74.47
C GLU A 334 52.62 0.20 75.03
N GLN A 335 53.53 0.90 74.37
CA GLN A 335 54.89 1.09 74.88
C GLN A 335 54.89 1.82 76.23
N TYR A 336 54.09 2.88 76.40
CA TYR A 336 53.97 3.59 77.68
C TYR A 336 53.35 2.72 78.78
N VAL A 337 52.34 1.90 78.45
CA VAL A 337 51.73 0.96 79.40
C VAL A 337 52.73 -0.11 79.84
N GLY A 338 53.53 -0.64 78.90
CA GLY A 338 54.62 -1.57 79.22
C GLY A 338 55.67 -0.96 80.17
N GLN A 339 56.06 0.31 79.94
CA GLN A 339 56.95 1.04 80.84
C GLN A 339 56.33 1.23 82.23
N LEU A 340 55.04 1.59 82.30
CA LEU A 340 54.32 1.73 83.56
C LEU A 340 54.30 0.42 84.35
N GLN A 341 54.02 -0.71 83.68
CA GLN A 341 54.05 -2.03 84.31
C GLN A 341 55.43 -2.35 84.90
N GLN A 342 56.51 -2.08 84.15
CA GLN A 342 57.88 -2.27 84.63
C GLN A 342 58.20 -1.37 85.84
N HIS A 343 57.81 -0.10 85.81
CA HIS A 343 58.02 0.82 86.93
C HIS A 343 57.22 0.43 88.18
N SER A 344 55.96 0.06 88.04
CA SER A 344 55.14 -0.41 89.17
C SER A 344 55.67 -1.73 89.76
N GLN A 345 56.20 -2.63 88.93
CA GLN A 345 56.84 -3.85 89.42
C GLN A 345 58.15 -3.56 90.18
N SER A 346 58.97 -2.62 89.68
CA SER A 346 60.18 -2.16 90.38
C SER A 346 59.84 -1.52 91.73
N LEU A 347 58.85 -0.63 91.75
CA LEU A 347 58.38 0.03 92.97
C LEU A 347 57.86 -0.98 94.00
N ALA A 348 57.11 -1.99 93.57
CA ALA A 348 56.65 -3.05 94.45
C ALA A 348 57.82 -3.83 95.07
N SER A 349 58.89 -4.10 94.30
CA SER A 349 60.11 -4.73 94.81
C SER A 349 60.86 -3.84 95.81
N GLU A 350 61.05 -2.56 95.49
CA GLU A 350 61.72 -1.60 96.38
C GLU A 350 60.97 -1.46 97.72
N LEU A 351 59.63 -1.48 97.70
CA LEU A 351 58.82 -1.45 98.92
C LEU A 351 58.98 -2.70 99.79
N VAL A 352 59.23 -3.87 99.19
CA VAL A 352 59.56 -5.10 99.94
C VAL A 352 60.90 -4.94 100.65
N ASP A 353 61.91 -4.39 99.97
CA ASP A 353 63.23 -4.16 100.55
C ASP A 353 63.17 -3.14 101.71
N VAL A 354 62.42 -2.05 101.54
CA VAL A 354 62.20 -1.04 102.60
C VAL A 354 61.45 -1.65 103.78
N SER A 355 60.42 -2.48 103.53
CA SER A 355 59.70 -3.18 104.59
C SER A 355 60.61 -4.11 105.40
N SER A 356 61.55 -4.80 104.75
CA SER A 356 62.55 -5.64 105.41
C SER A 356 63.48 -4.82 106.31
N ALA A 357 63.98 -3.69 105.80
CA ALA A 357 64.83 -2.78 106.57
C ALA A 357 64.12 -2.19 107.81
N ILE A 358 62.84 -1.83 107.67
CA ILE A 358 62.01 -1.36 108.78
C ILE A 358 61.79 -2.47 109.83
N SER A 359 61.54 -3.71 109.39
CA SER A 359 61.40 -4.84 110.31
C SER A 359 62.68 -5.07 111.12
N GLN A 360 63.85 -4.97 110.49
CA GLN A 360 65.13 -5.08 111.19
C GLN A 360 65.36 -3.93 112.18
N LEU A 361 64.91 -2.71 111.82
CA LEU A 361 64.98 -1.55 112.70
C LEU A 361 64.05 -1.70 113.91
N ASP A 362 62.84 -2.22 113.74
CA ASP A 362 61.92 -2.51 114.87
C ASP A 362 62.53 -3.53 115.83
N GLU A 363 63.15 -4.60 115.32
CA GLU A 363 63.84 -5.61 116.15
C GLU A 363 65.01 -4.98 116.94
N ASN A 364 65.79 -4.10 116.31
CA ASN A 364 66.86 -3.38 117.00
C ASN A 364 66.33 -2.42 118.06
N MET A 365 65.20 -1.74 117.80
CA MET A 365 64.55 -0.87 118.79
C MET A 365 64.02 -1.65 119.99
N GLN A 366 63.52 -2.87 119.79
CA GLN A 366 63.12 -3.76 120.89
C GLN A 366 64.32 -4.13 121.78
N LYS A 367 65.45 -4.51 121.18
CA LYS A 367 66.70 -4.79 121.92
C LYS A 367 67.19 -3.57 122.71
N ILE A 368 67.11 -2.36 122.13
CA ILE A 368 67.46 -1.13 122.84
C ILE A 368 66.51 -0.89 124.01
N ALA A 369 65.20 -1.13 123.84
CA ALA A 369 64.23 -1.00 124.91
C ALA A 369 64.55 -1.94 126.09
N GLU A 370 64.94 -3.18 125.80
CA GLU A 370 65.39 -4.16 126.80
C GLU A 370 66.63 -3.67 127.56
N PHE A 371 67.67 -3.19 126.85
CA PHE A 371 68.86 -2.65 127.50
C PHE A 371 68.57 -1.43 128.38
N ILE A 372 67.69 -0.53 127.94
CA ILE A 372 67.29 0.64 128.74
C ILE A 372 66.52 0.23 129.99
N HIS A 373 65.70 -0.82 129.90
CA HIS A 373 65.02 -1.41 131.06
C HIS A 373 66.03 -2.00 132.06
N GLU A 374 67.03 -2.76 131.59
CA GLU A 374 68.12 -3.27 132.43
C GLU A 374 68.93 -2.16 133.09
N ILE A 375 69.27 -1.08 132.36
CA ILE A 375 70.00 0.07 132.94
C ILE A 375 69.15 0.76 134.02
N ASN A 376 67.83 0.88 133.81
CA ASN A 376 66.93 1.44 134.81
C ASN A 376 66.90 0.57 136.08
N GLU A 377 66.79 -0.75 135.94
CA GLU A 377 66.88 -1.72 137.03
C GLU A 377 68.21 -1.61 137.80
N ILE A 378 69.34 -1.59 137.08
CA ILE A 378 70.68 -1.42 137.68
C ILE A 378 70.78 -0.08 138.42
N SER A 379 70.25 0.99 137.83
CA SER A 379 70.27 2.31 138.45
C SER A 379 69.39 2.37 139.70
N ALA A 380 68.23 1.72 139.69
CA ALA A 380 67.36 1.56 140.86
C ALA A 380 68.07 0.79 141.99
N GLN A 381 68.73 -0.31 141.66
CA GLN A 381 69.54 -1.08 142.61
C GLN A 381 70.71 -0.26 143.15
N THR A 382 71.39 0.50 142.28
CA THR A 382 72.52 1.36 142.67
C THR A 382 72.05 2.49 143.59
N ASN A 383 70.88 3.08 143.32
CA ASN A 383 70.25 4.09 144.17
C ASN A 383 69.92 3.53 145.57
N LEU A 384 69.40 2.30 145.65
CA LEU A 384 69.13 1.60 146.91
C LEU A 384 70.42 1.22 147.67
N LEU A 385 71.45 0.74 146.97
CA LEU A 385 72.77 0.45 147.55
C LEU A 385 73.42 1.72 148.10
N ALA A 386 73.36 2.82 147.35
CA ALA A 386 73.87 4.13 147.75
C ALA A 386 73.10 4.69 148.97
N LEU A 387 71.78 4.52 149.01
CA LEU A 387 70.96 4.87 150.16
C LEU A 387 71.39 4.08 151.41
N ASN A 388 71.57 2.77 151.29
CA ASN A 388 72.04 1.92 152.39
C ASN A 388 73.45 2.34 152.86
N ALA A 389 74.35 2.67 151.93
CA ALA A 389 75.69 3.16 152.25
C ALA A 389 75.67 4.55 152.93
N ALA A 390 74.80 5.46 152.51
CA ALA A 390 74.61 6.77 153.12
C ALA A 390 74.07 6.64 154.57
N ILE A 391 73.13 5.72 154.80
CA ILE A 391 72.61 5.40 156.14
C ILE A 391 73.72 4.87 157.05
N GLU A 392 74.54 3.92 156.57
CA GLU A 392 75.61 3.33 157.39
C GLU A 392 76.77 4.32 157.62
N ALA A 393 77.06 5.20 156.65
CA ALA A 393 78.02 6.30 156.80
C ALA A 393 77.56 7.35 157.83
N ALA A 394 76.26 7.68 157.87
CA ALA A 394 75.67 8.54 158.90
C ALA A 394 75.75 7.88 160.29
N ARG A 395 75.63 6.54 160.36
CA ARG A 395 75.73 5.75 161.59
C ARG A 395 77.15 5.74 162.19
N ALA A 396 78.19 5.86 161.36
CA ALA A 396 79.60 5.91 161.76
C ALA A 396 80.07 7.29 162.26
N GLY A 397 79.21 8.32 162.28
CA GLY A 397 79.50 9.66 162.83
C GLY A 397 80.64 10.40 162.11
N GLU A 398 81.48 11.13 162.85
CA GLU A 398 82.59 11.96 162.30
C GLU A 398 83.56 11.18 161.38
N LYS A 399 83.75 9.87 161.62
CA LYS A 399 84.63 8.99 160.83
C LYS A 399 84.03 8.61 159.46
N GLY A 400 82.70 8.64 159.31
CA GLY A 400 81.97 8.25 158.10
C GLY A 400 81.67 9.39 157.12
N ARG A 401 82.00 10.63 157.48
CA ARG A 401 81.60 11.85 156.75
C ARG A 401 82.08 11.90 155.30
N GLY A 402 83.29 11.38 155.01
CA GLY A 402 83.80 11.26 153.64
C GLY A 402 83.05 10.20 152.81
N PHE A 403 82.61 9.10 153.43
CA PHE A 403 81.82 8.05 152.78
C PHE A 403 80.38 8.51 152.52
N ALA A 404 79.78 9.31 153.40
CA ALA A 404 78.43 9.84 153.22
C ALA A 404 78.34 10.74 151.97
N VAL A 405 79.35 11.60 151.74
CA VAL A 405 79.40 12.46 150.53
C VAL A 405 79.50 11.61 149.26
N VAL A 406 80.33 10.56 149.26
CA VAL A 406 80.43 9.66 148.11
C VAL A 406 79.12 8.90 147.89
N ALA A 407 78.47 8.43 148.95
CA ALA A 407 77.20 7.73 148.85
C ALA A 407 76.06 8.63 148.32
N ASP A 408 75.96 9.88 148.77
CA ASP A 408 75.00 10.85 148.23
C ASP A 408 75.29 11.22 146.76
N GLU A 409 76.57 11.31 146.37
CA GLU A 409 76.96 11.54 144.96
C GLU A 409 76.59 10.34 144.08
N VAL A 410 76.82 9.10 144.54
CA VAL A 410 76.40 7.88 143.83
C VAL A 410 74.87 7.80 143.74
N ARG A 411 74.14 8.18 144.80
CA ARG A 411 72.68 8.23 144.82
C ARG A 411 72.13 9.25 143.81
N SER A 412 72.72 10.44 143.80
CA SER A 412 72.40 11.50 142.82
C SER A 412 72.65 11.05 141.38
N LEU A 413 73.79 10.39 141.13
CA LEU A 413 74.13 9.85 139.82
C LEU A 413 73.16 8.75 139.37
N ALA A 414 72.76 7.87 140.29
CA ALA A 414 71.77 6.83 140.03
C ALA A 414 70.37 7.42 139.73
N SER A 415 69.92 8.42 140.49
CA SER A 415 68.67 9.14 140.20
C SER A 415 68.71 9.81 138.81
N ARG A 416 69.79 10.52 138.49
CA ARG A 416 69.97 11.15 137.16
C ARG A 416 70.00 10.12 136.03
N THR A 417 70.52 8.93 136.30
CA THR A 417 70.56 7.82 135.33
C THR A 417 69.15 7.25 135.13
N GLN A 418 68.33 7.13 136.18
CA GLN A 418 66.91 6.74 136.06
C GLN A 418 66.08 7.77 135.28
N ASP A 419 66.27 9.06 135.56
CA ASP A 419 65.58 10.13 134.82
C ASP A 419 65.96 10.08 133.33
N SER A 420 67.24 9.81 133.03
CA SER A 420 67.75 9.68 131.66
C SER A 420 67.21 8.43 130.95
N THR A 421 67.13 7.28 131.62
CA THR A 421 66.56 6.06 131.02
C THR A 421 65.06 6.20 130.79
N GLN A 422 64.33 6.88 131.67
CA GLN A 422 62.91 7.20 131.45
C GLN A 422 62.71 8.08 130.21
N LEU A 423 63.52 9.13 130.05
CA LEU A 423 63.50 9.97 128.84
C LEU A 423 63.79 9.15 127.57
N ILE A 424 64.77 8.25 127.60
CA ILE A 424 65.08 7.37 126.47
C ILE A 424 63.92 6.41 126.18
N GLN A 425 63.25 5.90 127.21
CA GLN A 425 62.11 4.99 127.05
C GLN A 425 60.89 5.69 126.40
N GLU A 426 60.65 6.96 126.71
CA GLU A 426 59.68 7.80 126.02
C GLU A 426 60.04 8.00 124.54
N LEU A 427 61.32 8.30 124.24
CA LEU A 427 61.81 8.43 122.86
C LEU A 427 61.66 7.13 122.06
N ILE A 428 61.98 5.98 122.65
CA ILE A 428 61.80 4.65 122.03
C ILE A 428 60.33 4.39 121.71
N SER A 429 59.43 4.73 122.63
CA SER A 429 57.99 4.59 122.42
C SER A 429 57.49 5.48 121.28
N GLY A 430 57.99 6.72 121.20
CA GLY A 430 57.73 7.62 120.07
C GLY A 430 58.25 7.07 118.73
N PHE A 431 59.47 6.52 118.71
CA PHE A 431 60.04 5.87 117.52
C PHE A 431 59.24 4.66 117.08
N LYS A 432 58.77 3.82 118.00
CA LYS A 432 57.95 2.64 117.70
C LYS A 432 56.61 3.01 117.06
N ASN A 433 55.94 4.05 117.57
CA ASN A 433 54.71 4.56 116.97
C ASN A 433 54.96 5.13 115.56
N CYS A 434 56.09 5.80 115.35
CA CYS A 434 56.51 6.28 114.03
C CYS A 434 56.75 5.11 113.07
N LEU A 435 57.49 4.07 113.48
CA LEU A 435 57.75 2.87 112.67
C LEU A 435 56.46 2.18 112.25
N SER A 436 55.50 2.01 113.19
CA SER A 436 54.19 1.44 112.88
C SER A 436 53.45 2.23 111.79
N SER A 437 53.50 3.56 111.85
CA SER A 437 52.89 4.43 110.84
C SER A 437 53.56 4.29 109.46
N VAL A 438 54.90 4.14 109.43
CA VAL A 438 55.64 3.91 108.19
C VAL A 438 55.30 2.54 107.59
N VAL A 439 55.17 1.49 108.39
CA VAL A 439 54.76 0.14 107.91
C VAL A 439 53.37 0.18 107.26
N VAL A 440 52.40 0.87 107.86
CA VAL A 440 51.07 1.05 107.27
C VAL A 440 51.17 1.76 105.92
N ALA A 441 51.91 2.89 105.86
CA ALA A 441 52.11 3.62 104.61
C ALA A 441 52.83 2.79 103.52
N MET A 442 53.78 1.92 103.90
CA MET A 442 54.46 1.03 102.96
C MET A 442 53.53 -0.04 102.39
N ASN A 443 52.68 -0.65 103.24
CA ASN A 443 51.68 -1.62 102.78
C ASN A 443 50.65 -0.97 101.85
N ASP A 444 50.17 0.23 102.18
CA ASP A 444 49.27 0.99 101.31
C ASP A 444 49.92 1.29 99.95
N ASN A 445 51.19 1.72 99.94
CA ASN A 445 51.92 1.97 98.69
C ASN A 445 52.14 0.67 97.89
N ARG A 446 52.38 -0.47 98.56
CA ARG A 446 52.52 -1.77 97.89
C ARG A 446 51.22 -2.16 97.19
N GLN A 447 50.09 -2.06 97.90
CA GLN A 447 48.77 -2.35 97.34
C GLN A 447 48.45 -1.42 96.15
N ARG A 448 48.77 -0.12 96.25
CA ARG A 448 48.59 0.83 95.14
C ARG A 448 49.47 0.49 93.94
N SER A 449 50.68 -0.03 94.16
CA SER A 449 51.55 -0.48 93.07
C SER A 449 51.01 -1.73 92.37
N GLU A 450 50.50 -2.71 93.15
CA GLU A 450 49.83 -3.91 92.62
C GLU A 450 48.59 -3.54 91.79
N GLN A 451 47.75 -2.61 92.28
CA GLN A 451 46.63 -2.05 91.53
C GLN A 451 47.07 -1.33 90.24
N GLY A 452 48.22 -0.64 90.28
CA GLY A 452 48.83 -0.01 89.11
C GLY A 452 49.19 -1.02 88.01
N VAL A 453 49.73 -2.18 88.40
CA VAL A 453 50.00 -3.29 87.47
C VAL A 453 48.71 -3.85 86.89
N GLU A 454 47.67 -4.06 87.70
CA GLU A 454 46.37 -4.55 87.24
C GLU A 454 45.72 -3.61 86.21
N HIS A 455 45.71 -2.30 86.48
CA HIS A 455 45.19 -1.30 85.55
C HIS A 455 46.02 -1.20 84.26
N ALA A 456 47.35 -1.39 84.34
CA ALA A 456 48.19 -1.47 83.14
C ALA A 456 47.79 -2.66 82.26
N VAL A 457 47.57 -3.84 82.84
CA VAL A 457 47.11 -5.04 82.10
C VAL A 457 45.74 -4.82 81.48
N GLN A 458 44.79 -4.23 82.22
CA GLN A 458 43.47 -3.89 81.69
C GLN A 458 43.56 -2.92 80.50
N THR A 459 44.42 -1.90 80.60
CA THR A 459 44.65 -0.92 79.53
C THR A 459 45.26 -1.59 78.29
N GLN A 460 46.21 -2.52 78.47
CA GLN A 460 46.79 -3.29 77.38
C GLN A 460 45.74 -4.12 76.63
N ASN A 461 44.81 -4.76 77.34
CA ASN A 461 43.72 -5.51 76.71
C ASN A 461 42.78 -4.61 75.90
N VAL A 462 42.50 -3.39 76.39
CA VAL A 462 41.71 -2.40 75.64
C VAL A 462 42.45 -1.97 74.37
N PHE A 463 43.76 -1.71 74.43
CA PHE A 463 44.54 -1.37 73.24
C PHE A 463 44.53 -2.50 72.20
N ASN A 464 44.70 -3.77 72.61
CA ASN A 464 44.58 -4.91 71.70
C ASN A 464 43.21 -4.95 70.99
N SER A 465 42.12 -4.68 71.72
CA SER A 465 40.78 -4.62 71.13
C SER A 465 40.65 -3.45 70.14
N VAL A 466 41.19 -2.28 70.47
CA VAL A 466 41.17 -1.13 69.57
C VAL A 466 41.92 -1.44 68.29
N VAL A 467 43.10 -2.08 68.36
CA VAL A 467 43.86 -2.49 67.15
C VAL A 467 43.03 -3.41 66.25
N GLN A 468 42.31 -4.38 66.84
CA GLN A 468 41.43 -5.26 66.07
C GLN A 468 40.30 -4.48 65.39
N ASP A 469 39.63 -3.58 66.12
CA ASP A 469 38.56 -2.75 65.55
C ASP A 469 39.10 -1.86 64.41
N VAL A 470 40.32 -1.32 64.53
CA VAL A 470 40.96 -0.53 63.47
C VAL A 470 41.19 -1.36 62.21
N GLN A 471 41.65 -2.62 62.36
CA GLN A 471 41.87 -3.53 61.24
C GLN A 471 40.55 -3.88 60.53
N ASP A 472 39.47 -4.07 61.29
CA ASP A 472 38.15 -4.33 60.72
C ASP A 472 37.64 -3.11 59.94
N VAL A 473 37.85 -1.90 60.46
CA VAL A 473 37.54 -0.64 59.76
C VAL A 473 38.35 -0.50 58.47
N ASP A 474 39.65 -0.82 58.50
CA ASP A 474 40.53 -0.75 57.32
C ASP A 474 40.10 -1.72 56.20
N SER A 475 39.73 -2.94 56.59
CA SER A 475 39.18 -3.95 55.68
C SER A 475 37.86 -3.50 55.04
N MET A 476 36.93 -2.97 55.86
CA MET A 476 35.66 -2.44 55.37
C MET A 476 35.87 -1.25 54.44
N ASN A 477 36.82 -0.38 54.79
CA ASN A 477 37.16 0.79 54.00
C ASN A 477 37.76 0.43 52.64
N THR A 478 38.55 -0.65 52.56
CA THR A 478 39.03 -1.20 51.29
C THR A 478 37.85 -1.66 50.40
N GLN A 479 36.84 -2.31 50.98
CA GLN A 479 35.65 -2.71 50.22
C GLN A 479 34.84 -1.51 49.72
N VAL A 480 34.72 -0.46 50.53
CA VAL A 480 34.05 0.80 50.15
C VAL A 480 34.79 1.48 48.99
N ALA A 481 36.12 1.52 49.03
CA ALA A 481 36.93 2.07 47.94
C ALA A 481 36.71 1.30 46.63
N THR A 482 36.79 -0.03 46.66
CA THR A 482 36.53 -0.89 45.49
C THR A 482 35.13 -0.69 44.94
N ALA A 483 34.10 -0.66 45.80
CA ALA A 483 32.72 -0.45 45.37
C ALA A 483 32.53 0.93 44.71
N ALA A 484 33.20 1.96 45.21
CA ALA A 484 33.17 3.30 44.62
C ALA A 484 33.86 3.34 43.24
N GLU A 485 34.98 2.64 43.06
CA GLU A 485 35.64 2.48 41.75
C GLU A 485 34.76 1.72 40.75
N GLU A 486 34.10 0.64 41.19
CA GLU A 486 33.12 -0.08 40.36
C GLU A 486 31.95 0.80 39.94
N GLN A 487 31.43 1.64 40.85
CA GLN A 487 30.39 2.62 40.52
C GLN A 487 30.83 3.58 39.42
N VAL A 488 32.07 4.08 39.44
CA VAL A 488 32.59 4.95 38.37
C VAL A 488 32.55 4.25 37.02
N ASN A 489 32.90 2.96 36.97
CA ASN A 489 32.84 2.18 35.74
C ASN A 489 31.40 1.95 35.25
N VAL A 490 30.48 1.62 36.14
CA VAL A 490 29.05 1.46 35.80
C VAL A 490 28.45 2.77 35.29
N ILE A 491 28.82 3.90 35.88
CA ILE A 491 28.37 5.23 35.42
C ILE A 491 28.90 5.53 34.02
N ALA A 492 30.14 5.15 33.69
CA ALA A 492 30.68 5.31 32.33
C ALA A 492 29.90 4.47 31.29
N GLU A 493 29.49 3.25 31.65
CA GLU A 493 28.62 2.43 30.80
C GLU A 493 27.22 3.04 30.67
N MET A 494 26.66 3.58 31.75
CA MET A 494 25.37 4.28 31.73
C MET A 494 25.40 5.51 30.81
N ASN A 495 26.47 6.29 30.81
CA ASN A 495 26.63 7.43 29.89
C ASN A 495 26.62 6.97 28.43
N THR A 496 27.36 5.90 28.09
CA THR A 496 27.32 5.31 26.75
C THR A 496 25.91 4.85 26.36
N ASN A 497 25.16 4.27 27.30
CA ASN A 497 23.78 3.87 27.06
C ASN A 497 22.85 5.07 26.85
N LEU A 498 23.03 6.17 27.60
CA LEU A 498 22.26 7.40 27.43
C LEU A 498 22.52 8.05 26.06
N GLU A 499 23.77 8.06 25.59
CA GLU A 499 24.11 8.53 24.23
C GLU A 499 23.37 7.72 23.16
N ARG A 500 23.33 6.38 23.30
CA ARG A 500 22.58 5.52 22.39
C ARG A 500 21.08 5.78 22.43
N ILE A 501 20.50 5.96 23.61
CA ILE A 501 19.08 6.31 23.78
C ILE A 501 18.78 7.64 23.07
N GLN A 502 19.65 8.65 23.23
CA GLN A 502 19.49 9.93 22.55
C GLN A 502 19.53 9.78 21.02
N GLN A 503 20.43 8.95 20.49
CA GLN A 503 20.49 8.68 19.05
C GLN A 503 19.24 7.95 18.52
N GLU A 504 18.72 6.98 19.28
CA GLU A 504 17.48 6.27 18.95
C GLU A 504 16.26 7.20 19.00
N ALA A 505 16.21 8.10 19.98
CA ALA A 505 15.16 9.11 20.11
C ALA A 505 15.19 10.08 18.92
N SER A 506 16.37 10.57 18.52
CA SER A 506 16.56 11.43 17.35
C SER A 506 16.11 10.76 16.05
N THR A 507 16.50 9.50 15.85
CA THR A 507 16.06 8.70 14.68
C THR A 507 14.54 8.50 14.68
N SER A 508 13.96 8.27 15.85
CA SER A 508 12.50 8.12 15.99
C SER A 508 11.77 9.42 15.69
N ALA A 509 12.35 10.58 16.02
CA ALA A 509 11.78 11.89 15.74
C ALA A 509 11.78 12.17 14.24
N GLU A 510 12.87 11.84 13.55
CA GLU A 510 12.95 11.91 12.08
C GLU A 510 11.91 11.00 11.42
N ASN A 511 11.71 9.78 11.94
CA ASN A 511 10.71 8.85 11.42
C ASN A 511 9.28 9.35 11.62
N ALA A 512 8.99 9.95 12.78
CA ALA A 512 7.69 10.58 13.05
C ALA A 512 7.42 11.75 12.08
N ASP A 513 8.42 12.58 11.80
CA ASP A 513 8.29 13.69 10.84
C ASP A 513 8.06 13.20 9.39
N LYS A 514 8.79 12.14 8.98
CA LYS A 514 8.55 11.48 7.68
C LYS A 514 7.15 10.89 7.60
N ALA A 515 6.68 10.20 8.64
CA ALA A 515 5.34 9.62 8.69
C ALA A 515 4.25 10.72 8.62
N PHE A 516 4.45 11.84 9.32
CA PHE A 516 3.58 13.01 9.21
C PHE A 516 3.53 13.53 7.76
N THR A 517 4.68 13.75 7.12
CA THR A 517 4.76 14.21 5.73
C THR A 517 4.12 13.21 4.74
N HIS A 518 4.31 11.91 4.96
CA HIS A 518 3.65 10.89 4.14
C HIS A 518 2.14 10.88 4.32
N SER A 519 1.64 11.10 5.54
CA SER A 519 0.20 11.22 5.79
C SER A 519 -0.42 12.40 5.05
N GLU A 520 0.27 13.54 4.97
CA GLU A 520 -0.19 14.72 4.21
C GLU A 520 -0.25 14.41 2.71
N ASN A 521 0.76 13.73 2.18
CA ASN A 521 0.77 13.30 0.79
C ASN A 521 -0.35 12.29 0.47
N LEU A 522 -0.67 11.38 1.39
CA LEU A 522 -1.79 10.44 1.24
C LEU A 522 -3.14 11.16 1.22
N ASP A 523 -3.33 12.15 2.10
CA ASP A 523 -4.53 13.00 2.12
C ASP A 523 -4.73 13.74 0.79
N GLN A 524 -3.65 14.35 0.26
CA GLN A 524 -3.70 15.01 -1.06
C GLN A 524 -4.02 14.03 -2.20
N GLN A 525 -3.42 12.84 -2.22
CA GLN A 525 -3.70 11.83 -3.25
C GLN A 525 -5.15 11.35 -3.17
N ALA A 526 -5.64 11.10 -1.96
CA ALA A 526 -7.03 10.69 -1.73
C ALA A 526 -8.02 11.77 -2.21
N LEU A 527 -7.76 13.05 -1.93
CA LEU A 527 -8.55 14.17 -2.45
C LEU A 527 -8.53 14.25 -3.98
N MET A 528 -7.39 14.03 -4.63
CA MET A 528 -7.29 13.99 -6.09
C MET A 528 -8.12 12.84 -6.68
N ILE A 529 -8.05 11.64 -6.09
CA ILE A 529 -8.87 10.49 -6.52
C ILE A 529 -10.35 10.82 -6.33
N GLN A 530 -10.74 11.39 -5.19
CA GLN A 530 -12.13 11.78 -4.91
C GLN A 530 -12.66 12.77 -5.96
N GLN A 531 -11.86 13.75 -6.37
CA GLN A 531 -12.21 14.69 -7.45
C GLN A 531 -12.36 13.99 -8.81
N GLN A 532 -11.50 13.01 -9.12
CA GLN A 532 -11.63 12.22 -10.35
C GLN A 532 -12.88 11.36 -10.34
N LEU A 533 -13.22 10.78 -9.20
CA LEU A 533 -14.43 9.97 -9.02
C LEU A 533 -15.70 10.81 -9.02
N ALA A 534 -15.65 12.08 -8.60
CA ALA A 534 -16.80 13.00 -8.56
C ALA A 534 -17.42 13.27 -9.94
N ARG A 535 -16.67 13.05 -11.02
CA ARG A 535 -17.20 13.11 -12.39
C ARG A 535 -18.23 12.01 -12.67
N TYR A 536 -18.16 10.87 -11.98
CA TYR A 536 -19.04 9.73 -12.19
C TYR A 536 -20.25 9.80 -11.27
N GLN A 537 -21.44 9.84 -11.88
CA GLN A 537 -22.71 9.81 -11.19
C GLN A 537 -23.11 8.35 -10.98
N ILE A 538 -22.89 7.86 -9.77
CA ILE A 538 -23.44 6.61 -9.26
C ILE A 538 -24.67 6.95 -8.41
N GLY A 539 -25.73 6.15 -8.53
CA GLY A 539 -27.03 6.40 -7.87
C GLY A 539 -26.97 6.37 -6.36
#